data_AF-A0A523ZYM1-F1
#
_entry.id   AF-A0A523ZYM1-F1
#
_cell.length_a   1.000
_cell.length_b   1.000
_cell.length_c   1.000
_cell.angle_alpha   90.00
_cell.angle_beta   90.00
_cell.angle_gamma   90.00
#
_symmetry.space_group_name_H-M   'P 1'
#
loop_
_entity.id
_entity.type
_entity.pdbx_description
1 polymer ?
#
loop_
_entity_poly.entity_id
_entity_poly.type
_entity_poly.pdbx_seq_one_letter_code
_entity_poly.pdbx_strand_id
1 'polypeptide(L)'
;MNLPCQHGIMVRYSLWGRKRLEIYATPIEFPRLKIRRKKGGITVESDLIFSGCGTVCDDCEYFKGEKEPQCPGCAAQEGKPFWGECKLYGCMGEHGVAHCGLCGEFPCEMFMDTFDPSHGPMSAAMRAGILAYRARHGDAKAAERARKIQH
;
A
#
# COMPACT_ATOMS: atom_id res chain seq x y z
N MET A 1 6.81 22.05 31.59
CA MET A 1 5.91 21.09 30.92
C MET A 1 5.54 21.66 29.57
N ASN A 2 6.16 21.11 28.52
CA ASN A 2 5.84 21.20 27.09
C ASN A 2 6.97 20.44 26.40
N LEU A 3 6.65 19.33 25.71
CA LEU A 3 7.61 18.51 24.98
C LEU A 3 7.60 18.94 23.50
N PRO A 4 8.73 19.40 22.94
CA PRO A 4 8.90 19.55 21.51
C PRO A 4 9.59 18.31 20.94
N CYS A 5 8.98 17.67 19.95
CA CYS A 5 9.69 16.82 18.99
C CYS A 5 9.54 17.46 17.60
N GLN A 6 10.42 18.41 17.30
CA GLN A 6 10.70 18.85 15.94
C GLN A 6 11.93 18.09 15.45
N HIS A 7 11.76 17.40 14.33
CA HIS A 7 12.76 17.15 13.28
C HIS A 7 14.24 17.17 13.70
N GLY A 8 14.78 15.98 14.02
CA GLY A 8 16.22 15.77 14.14
C GLY A 8 16.87 15.57 12.77
N ILE A 9 17.28 16.65 12.12
CA ILE A 9 18.34 16.61 11.10
C ILE A 9 19.49 17.48 11.62
N MET A 10 20.50 16.86 12.21
CA MET A 10 21.76 17.53 12.52
C MET A 10 22.63 17.56 11.26
N VAL A 11 22.82 18.74 10.66
CA VAL A 11 23.82 18.96 9.60
C VAL A 11 25.03 19.65 10.24
N ARG A 12 26.18 18.98 10.32
CA ARG A 12 27.46 19.63 10.61
C ARG A 12 28.04 20.18 9.31
N TYR A 13 28.28 21.49 9.26
CA TYR A 13 29.06 22.11 8.18
C TYR A 13 30.56 22.08 8.55
N SER A 14 31.39 21.50 7.68
CA SER A 14 32.85 21.67 7.72
C SER A 14 33.26 22.69 6.66
N LEU A 15 33.81 23.81 7.12
CA LEU A 15 34.51 24.81 6.32
C LEU A 15 35.85 24.23 5.87
N TRP A 16 35.92 23.70 4.64
CA TRP A 16 37.09 23.74 3.74
C TRP A 16 36.97 22.74 2.58
N GLY A 17 37.09 23.23 1.35
CA GLY A 17 37.86 22.59 0.29
C GLY A 17 37.31 21.34 -0.42
N ARG A 18 36.84 21.59 -1.66
CA ARG A 18 36.72 20.66 -2.82
C ARG A 18 35.53 19.70 -2.87
N LYS A 19 34.74 19.97 -3.92
CA LYS A 19 33.69 19.17 -4.56
C LYS A 19 34.00 17.66 -4.62
N ARG A 20 33.10 16.86 -4.04
CA ARG A 20 32.55 15.65 -4.68
C ARG A 20 31.20 15.32 -4.03
N LEU A 21 30.11 15.56 -4.76
CA LEU A 21 28.79 15.02 -4.41
C LEU A 21 28.80 13.56 -4.84
N GLU A 22 29.24 12.68 -3.94
CA GLU A 22 28.97 11.25 -4.07
C GLU A 22 27.54 11.02 -3.61
N ILE A 23 26.65 10.92 -4.59
CA ILE A 23 25.27 10.52 -4.41
C ILE A 23 25.31 9.02 -4.13
N TYR A 24 25.41 8.64 -2.86
CA TYR A 24 25.16 7.27 -2.45
C TYR A 24 23.66 7.04 -2.48
N ALA A 25 23.13 6.83 -3.68
CA ALA A 25 21.84 6.17 -3.85
C ALA A 25 22.03 4.75 -3.31
N THR A 26 21.66 4.54 -2.04
CA THR A 26 21.49 3.19 -1.52
C THR A 26 20.45 2.53 -2.42
N PRO A 27 20.76 1.42 -3.11
CA PRO A 27 19.75 0.66 -3.81
C PRO A 27 18.69 0.31 -2.77
N ILE A 28 17.45 0.72 -3.00
CA ILE A 28 16.31 0.14 -2.29
C ILE A 28 16.30 -1.32 -2.76
N GLU A 29 17.05 -2.18 -2.07
CA GLU A 29 16.85 -3.60 -2.15
C GLU A 29 15.45 -3.84 -1.57
N PHE A 30 14.43 -3.74 -2.42
CA PHE A 30 13.26 -4.59 -2.25
C PHE A 30 13.85 -5.97 -2.00
N PRO A 31 13.59 -6.60 -0.83
CA PRO A 31 14.12 -7.92 -0.57
C PRO A 31 13.69 -8.74 -1.78
N ARG A 32 14.68 -9.22 -2.56
CA ARG A 32 14.43 -10.17 -3.64
C ARG A 32 13.81 -11.35 -2.94
N LEU A 33 12.47 -11.36 -2.86
CA LEU A 33 11.72 -12.51 -2.44
C LEU A 33 12.17 -13.56 -3.44
N LYS A 34 12.98 -14.52 -2.97
CA LYS A 34 13.30 -15.69 -3.76
C LYS A 34 11.97 -16.41 -3.91
N ILE A 35 11.21 -16.07 -4.95
CA ILE A 35 10.00 -16.77 -5.33
C ILE A 35 10.45 -18.12 -5.87
N ARG A 36 10.70 -19.04 -4.94
CA ARG A 36 10.95 -20.44 -5.24
C ARG A 36 9.59 -20.99 -5.67
N ARG A 37 9.35 -21.05 -6.99
CA ARG A 37 8.19 -21.72 -7.60
C ARG A 37 8.15 -23.17 -7.09
N LYS A 38 7.39 -23.43 -6.03
CA LYS A 38 6.87 -24.77 -5.77
C LYS A 38 5.72 -24.97 -6.76
N LYS A 39 5.72 -26.11 -7.45
CA LYS A 39 4.50 -26.62 -8.10
C LYS A 39 3.50 -26.88 -6.97
N GLY A 40 2.40 -26.12 -6.94
CA GLY A 40 1.46 -26.07 -5.81
C GLY A 40 1.48 -24.68 -5.19
N GLY A 41 0.31 -24.03 -5.21
CA GLY A 41 0.10 -22.60 -4.98
C GLY A 41 0.74 -22.00 -3.73
N ILE A 42 0.85 -20.68 -3.74
CA ILE A 42 1.32 -19.86 -2.62
C ILE A 42 0.32 -20.07 -1.47
N THR A 43 0.71 -20.86 -0.46
CA THR A 43 0.01 -20.91 0.82
C THR A 43 0.56 -19.78 1.69
N VAL A 44 -0.04 -18.60 1.59
CA VAL A 44 0.04 -17.59 2.65
C VAL A 44 -1.05 -17.93 3.65
N GLU A 45 -0.69 -18.11 4.92
CA GLU A 45 -1.57 -18.52 6.02
C GLU A 45 -2.51 -17.37 6.47
N SER A 46 -3.06 -16.66 5.49
CA SER A 46 -4.21 -15.76 5.55
C SER A 46 -4.70 -15.59 4.11
N ASP A 47 -5.73 -16.34 3.72
CA ASP A 47 -6.28 -16.42 2.35
C ASP A 47 -6.99 -15.14 1.86
N LEU A 48 -6.60 -13.96 2.37
CA LEU A 48 -7.20 -12.69 1.99
C LEU A 48 -6.12 -11.69 1.56
N ILE A 49 -6.13 -11.37 0.28
CA ILE A 49 -5.24 -10.48 -0.44
C ILE A 49 -5.83 -9.07 -0.39
N PHE A 50 -5.14 -8.19 0.33
CA PHE A 50 -5.44 -6.75 0.33
C PHE A 50 -4.59 -6.00 -0.68
N SER A 51 -5.20 -5.07 -1.39
CA SER A 51 -4.46 -4.00 -2.07
C SER A 51 -3.89 -3.00 -1.06
N GLY A 52 -2.90 -2.20 -1.49
CA GLY A 52 -2.35 -1.13 -0.66
C GLY A 52 -3.37 -0.04 -0.28
N CYS A 53 -4.45 0.09 -1.05
CA CYS A 53 -5.56 1.02 -0.75
C CYS A 53 -6.71 0.37 0.05
N GLY A 54 -6.53 -0.88 0.53
CA GLY A 54 -7.49 -1.55 1.42
C GLY A 54 -8.62 -2.30 0.73
N THR A 55 -8.63 -2.38 -0.60
CA THR A 55 -9.57 -3.23 -1.35
C THR A 55 -9.23 -4.70 -1.11
N VAL A 56 -10.25 -5.52 -0.89
CA VAL A 56 -10.12 -6.97 -0.83
C VAL A 56 -10.13 -7.52 -2.25
N CYS A 57 -9.00 -8.06 -2.70
CA CYS A 57 -8.86 -8.55 -4.07
C CYS A 57 -9.56 -9.90 -4.28
N ASP A 58 -9.76 -10.70 -3.22
CA ASP A 58 -10.39 -12.02 -3.34
C ASP A 58 -11.85 -11.97 -3.78
N ASP A 59 -12.53 -10.85 -3.54
CA ASP A 59 -13.92 -10.65 -4.01
C ASP A 59 -13.99 -10.00 -5.40
N CYS A 60 -12.84 -9.67 -6.00
CA CYS A 60 -12.80 -9.00 -7.29
C CYS A 60 -12.82 -10.01 -8.44
N GLU A 61 -13.90 -10.01 -9.23
CA GLU A 61 -14.07 -10.88 -10.40
C GLU A 61 -12.92 -10.74 -11.43
N TYR A 62 -12.41 -9.52 -11.63
CA TYR A 62 -11.27 -9.28 -12.53
C TYR A 62 -9.97 -9.90 -12.00
N PHE A 63 -9.74 -9.87 -10.69
CA PHE A 63 -8.56 -10.46 -10.06
C PHE A 63 -8.64 -11.98 -10.02
N LYS A 64 -9.83 -12.52 -9.73
CA LYS A 64 -10.11 -13.96 -9.79
C LYS A 64 -10.05 -14.53 -11.21
N GLY A 65 -10.06 -13.68 -12.25
CA GLY A 65 -10.09 -14.11 -13.64
C GLY A 65 -11.47 -14.60 -14.09
N GLU A 66 -12.52 -14.25 -13.35
CA GLU A 66 -13.92 -14.51 -13.71
C GLU A 66 -14.42 -13.52 -14.77
N LYS A 67 -13.74 -12.38 -14.91
CA LYS A 67 -14.08 -11.32 -15.87
C LYS A 67 -12.85 -10.80 -16.60
N GLU A 68 -13.00 -10.53 -17.90
CA GLU A 68 -11.97 -9.92 -18.72
C GLU A 68 -12.04 -8.38 -18.71
N PRO A 69 -10.89 -7.68 -18.72
CA PRO A 69 -9.52 -8.22 -18.73
C PRO A 69 -9.06 -8.71 -17.34
N GLN A 70 -8.28 -9.79 -17.30
CA GLN A 70 -7.73 -10.31 -16.04
C GLN A 70 -6.80 -9.27 -15.38
N CYS A 71 -7.05 -8.95 -14.11
CA CYS A 71 -6.22 -8.07 -13.31
C CYS A 71 -5.03 -8.86 -12.72
N PRO A 72 -3.77 -8.56 -13.09
CA PRO A 72 -2.61 -9.26 -12.55
C PRO A 72 -2.20 -8.77 -11.15
N GLY A 73 -2.92 -7.78 -10.59
CA GLY A 73 -2.63 -7.15 -9.30
C GLY A 73 -1.86 -5.83 -9.44
N CYS A 74 -2.01 -4.94 -8.44
CA CYS A 74 -1.52 -3.56 -8.50
C CYS A 74 -0.01 -3.45 -8.77
N ALA A 75 0.80 -4.33 -8.15
CA ALA A 75 2.25 -4.33 -8.32
C ALA A 75 2.67 -4.80 -9.73
N ALA A 76 1.99 -5.81 -10.28
CA ALA A 76 2.31 -6.36 -11.59
C ALA A 76 1.95 -5.40 -12.74
N GLN A 77 0.91 -4.58 -12.55
CA GLN A 77 0.51 -3.55 -13.51
C GLN A 77 1.07 -2.16 -13.17
N GLU A 78 1.96 -2.04 -12.18
CA GLU A 78 2.58 -0.77 -11.76
C GLU A 78 1.58 0.37 -11.51
N GLY A 79 0.43 0.05 -10.91
CA GLY A 79 -0.63 1.04 -10.66
C GLY A 79 -1.38 1.52 -11.92
N LYS A 80 -1.27 0.83 -13.06
CA LYS A 80 -1.96 1.13 -14.32
C LYS A 80 -2.99 0.05 -14.69
N PRO A 81 -4.10 -0.08 -13.95
CA PRO A 81 -5.20 -0.96 -14.31
C PRO A 81 -5.83 -0.60 -15.66
N PHE A 82 -6.65 -1.52 -16.18
CA PHE A 82 -7.38 -1.33 -17.44
C PHE A 82 -8.31 -0.11 -17.46
N TRP A 83 -8.72 0.39 -16.29
CA TRP A 83 -9.60 1.56 -16.15
C TRP A 83 -8.85 2.89 -16.01
N GLY A 84 -7.51 2.90 -15.98
CA GLY A 84 -6.71 4.13 -15.91
C GLY A 84 -5.52 4.03 -14.97
N GLU A 85 -5.03 5.19 -14.49
CA GLU A 85 -3.90 5.26 -13.57
C GLU A 85 -4.36 5.44 -12.12
N CYS A 86 -3.84 4.62 -11.22
CA CYS A 86 -4.16 4.64 -9.80
C CYS A 86 -3.24 5.60 -9.04
N LYS A 87 -3.74 6.80 -8.73
CA LYS A 87 -3.02 7.83 -7.96
C LYS A 87 -2.52 7.33 -6.60
N LEU A 88 -3.32 6.52 -5.91
CA LEU A 88 -2.93 5.96 -4.61
C LEU A 88 -1.70 5.05 -4.70
N TYR A 89 -1.52 4.33 -5.81
CA TYR A 89 -0.35 3.48 -6.00
C TYR A 89 0.94 4.32 -6.08
N GLY A 90 0.94 5.38 -6.88
CA GLY A 90 2.06 6.32 -6.96
C GLY A 90 2.35 6.99 -5.62
N CYS A 91 1.31 7.51 -4.96
CA CYS A 91 1.41 8.16 -3.66
C CYS A 91 2.04 7.25 -2.58
N MET A 92 1.67 5.96 -2.54
CA MET A 92 2.31 5.01 -1.62
C MET A 92 3.80 4.84 -1.88
N GLY A 93 4.21 4.83 -3.16
CA GLY A 93 5.62 4.78 -3.55
C GLY A 93 6.39 6.04 -3.13
N GLU A 94 5.80 7.22 -3.34
CA GLU A 94 6.38 8.51 -2.93
C GLU A 94 6.55 8.64 -1.42
N HIS A 95 5.56 8.16 -0.64
CA HIS A 95 5.61 8.18 0.82
C HIS A 95 6.37 6.99 1.43
N GLY A 96 6.80 6.02 0.62
CA GLY A 96 7.53 4.85 1.08
C GLY A 96 6.72 3.91 2.00
N VAL A 97 5.41 3.83 1.80
CA VAL A 97 4.50 3.02 2.65
C VAL A 97 3.93 1.83 1.88
N ALA A 98 3.78 0.69 2.56
CA ALA A 98 3.23 -0.53 1.95
C ALA A 98 1.71 -0.47 1.70
N HIS A 99 0.99 0.32 2.49
CA HIS A 99 -0.44 0.57 2.34
C HIS A 99 -0.81 1.93 2.93
N CYS A 100 -1.90 2.54 2.46
CA CYS A 100 -2.32 3.88 2.88
C CYS A 100 -2.47 4.01 4.40
N GLY A 101 -2.90 2.95 5.08
CA GLY A 101 -3.03 2.94 6.55
C GLY A 101 -1.73 3.17 7.35
N LEU A 102 -0.55 3.08 6.72
CA LEU A 102 0.74 3.41 7.36
C LEU A 102 1.19 4.86 7.08
N CYS A 103 0.48 5.58 6.22
CA CYS A 103 0.82 6.96 5.92
C CYS A 103 0.50 7.87 7.11
N GLY A 104 1.38 8.83 7.40
CA GLY A 104 1.18 9.81 8.48
C GLY A 104 0.01 10.77 8.24
N GLU A 105 -0.43 10.91 7.00
CA GLU A 105 -1.56 11.76 6.59
C GLU A 105 -2.88 10.97 6.51
N PHE A 106 -2.88 9.69 6.88
CA PHE A 106 -4.04 8.83 6.73
C PHE A 106 -5.12 9.08 7.81
N PRO A 107 -6.41 9.16 7.45
CA PRO A 107 -6.97 9.14 6.10
C PRO A 107 -6.92 10.54 5.44
N CYS A 108 -6.29 10.63 4.26
CA CYS A 108 -6.21 11.89 3.51
C CYS A 108 -7.39 12.06 2.53
N GLU A 109 -7.63 13.30 2.09
CA GLU A 109 -8.71 13.65 1.17
C GLU A 109 -8.61 12.87 -0.15
N MET A 110 -7.42 12.77 -0.76
CA MET A 110 -7.20 11.98 -1.97
C MET A 110 -7.64 10.52 -1.81
N PHE A 111 -7.38 9.91 -0.64
CA PHE A 111 -7.80 8.54 -0.36
C PHE A 111 -9.34 8.44 -0.24
N MET A 112 -9.96 9.40 0.45
CA MET A 112 -11.41 9.43 0.66
C MET A 112 -12.18 9.69 -0.64
N ASP A 113 -11.61 10.48 -1.55
CA ASP A 113 -12.20 10.79 -2.86
C ASP A 113 -11.93 9.73 -3.94
N THR A 114 -10.99 8.82 -3.70
CA THR A 114 -10.70 7.73 -4.65
C THR A 114 -11.64 6.56 -4.38
N PHE A 115 -12.77 6.47 -5.09
CA PHE A 115 -13.68 5.33 -5.04
C PHE A 115 -14.30 5.04 -6.42
N ASP A 116 -14.84 3.83 -6.59
CA ASP A 116 -15.67 3.52 -7.75
C ASP A 116 -17.05 4.19 -7.59
N PRO A 117 -17.48 5.06 -8.50
CA PRO A 117 -18.78 5.72 -8.44
C PRO A 117 -19.95 4.75 -8.28
N SER A 118 -19.84 3.53 -8.82
CA SER A 118 -20.85 2.47 -8.74
C SER A 118 -21.06 1.95 -7.32
N HIS A 119 -20.03 2.06 -6.47
CA HIS A 119 -20.07 1.65 -5.07
C HIS A 119 -20.20 2.84 -4.10
N GLY A 120 -20.07 4.06 -4.61
CA GLY A 120 -20.20 5.30 -3.86
C GLY A 120 -19.10 5.53 -2.81
N PRO A 121 -19.16 6.68 -2.09
CA PRO A 121 -18.13 7.10 -1.14
C PRO A 121 -18.04 6.21 0.10
N MET A 122 -19.10 5.45 0.42
CA MET A 122 -19.08 4.48 1.53
C MET A 122 -17.98 3.44 1.38
N SER A 123 -17.65 3.05 0.15
CA SER A 123 -16.55 2.12 -0.12
C SER A 123 -15.19 2.66 0.34
N ALA A 124 -14.96 3.97 0.28
CA ALA A 124 -13.75 4.61 0.79
C ALA A 124 -13.70 4.58 2.32
N ALA A 125 -14.81 4.90 2.98
CA ALA A 125 -14.91 4.83 4.44
C ALA A 125 -14.66 3.40 4.97
N MET A 126 -15.21 2.38 4.29
CA MET A 126 -15.01 0.98 4.67
C MET A 126 -13.54 0.56 4.51
N ARG A 127 -12.90 0.91 3.39
CA ARG A 127 -11.46 0.68 3.20
C ARG A 127 -10.64 1.43 4.24
N ALA A 128 -11.04 2.64 4.63
CA ALA A 128 -10.37 3.41 5.67
C ALA A 128 -10.36 2.65 7.00
N GLY A 129 -11.51 2.11 7.41
CA GLY A 129 -11.66 1.34 8.63
C GLY A 129 -10.79 0.07 8.63
N ILE A 130 -10.79 -0.67 7.52
CA ILE A 130 -9.95 -1.86 7.35
C ILE A 130 -8.47 -1.51 7.44
N LEU A 131 -8.03 -0.46 6.75
CA LEU A 131 -6.63 -0.03 6.74
C LEU A 131 -6.18 0.46 8.13
N ALA A 132 -7.03 1.20 8.86
CA ALA A 132 -6.73 1.62 10.22
C ALA A 132 -6.59 0.43 11.17
N TYR A 133 -7.42 -0.60 10.98
CA TYR A 133 -7.32 -1.84 11.76
C TYR A 133 -6.08 -2.65 11.37
N ARG A 134 -5.80 -2.78 10.07
CA ARG A 134 -4.59 -3.42 9.51
C ARG A 134 -3.31 -2.80 10.03
N ALA A 135 -3.23 -1.47 10.05
CA ALA A 135 -2.07 -0.74 10.57
C ALA A 135 -1.79 -1.05 12.05
N ARG A 136 -2.83 -1.27 12.86
CA ARG A 136 -2.70 -1.57 14.30
C ARG A 136 -2.49 -3.04 14.62
N HIS A 137 -3.03 -3.93 13.80
CA HIS A 137 -3.19 -5.34 14.17
C HIS A 137 -2.56 -6.32 13.19
N GLY A 138 -2.03 -5.83 12.07
CA GLY A 138 -1.43 -6.64 11.02
C GLY A 138 -2.45 -7.30 10.09
N ASP A 139 -1.91 -7.91 9.04
CA ASP A 139 -2.66 -8.42 7.90
C ASP A 139 -3.60 -9.57 8.27
N ALA A 140 -3.15 -10.52 9.11
CA ALA A 140 -3.95 -11.66 9.51
C ALA A 140 -5.24 -11.27 10.24
N LYS A 141 -5.15 -10.32 11.19
CA LYS A 141 -6.32 -9.81 11.90
C LYS A 141 -7.22 -8.99 10.99
N ALA A 142 -6.65 -8.19 10.09
CA ALA A 142 -7.43 -7.43 9.11
C ALA A 142 -8.22 -8.36 8.18
N ALA A 143 -7.61 -9.45 7.72
CA ALA A 143 -8.25 -10.49 6.91
C ALA A 143 -9.45 -11.11 7.63
N GLU A 144 -9.28 -11.48 8.91
CA GLU A 144 -10.37 -12.00 9.73
C GLU A 144 -11.52 -10.99 9.87
N ARG A 145 -11.19 -9.71 10.08
CA ARG A 145 -12.18 -8.64 10.21
C ARG A 145 -12.94 -8.40 8.91
N ALA A 146 -12.25 -8.41 7.77
CA ALA A 146 -12.85 -8.22 6.45
C ALA A 146 -13.89 -9.32 6.14
N ARG A 147 -13.58 -10.59 6.43
CA ARG A 147 -14.53 -11.71 6.27
C ARG A 147 -15.82 -11.50 7.06
N LYS A 148 -15.74 -10.96 8.28
CA LYS A 148 -16.94 -10.72 9.12
C LYS A 148 -17.82 -9.58 8.65
N ILE A 149 -17.34 -8.71 7.76
CA ILE A 149 -18.09 -7.56 7.24
C ILE A 149 -18.87 -7.93 5.98
N GLN A 150 -18.42 -8.97 5.27
CA GLN A 150 -19.01 -9.43 4.01
C GLN A 150 -20.15 -10.45 4.21
N HIS A 151 -20.40 -10.85 5.47
CA HIS A 151 -21.49 -11.71 5.90
C HIS A 151 -22.44 -10.94 6.83
#